data_AF-A0A1H5Y4G6-F1
#
_entry.id   AF-A0A1H5Y4G6-F1
#
_cell.length_a   1.000
_cell.length_b   1.000
_cell.length_c   1.000
_cell.angle_alpha   90.00
_cell.angle_beta   90.00
_cell.angle_gamma   90.00
#
_symmetry.space_group_name_H-M   'P 1'
#
loop_
_entity.id
_entity.type
_entity.pdbx_description
1 polymer ?
#
loop_
_entity_poly.entity_id
_entity_poly.type
_entity_poly.pdbx_seq_one_letter_code
_entity_poly.pdbx_strand_id
1 'polypeptide(L)'
;MEVLDLAQSNEKVGCILKMNTLFKDFLVNEGKWLGGGFESVFSIQKEHRFGPVTVEVKRDIFMMLPGEIRAHINRLGLGIA
;
A
#
# COMPACT_ATOMS: atom_id res chain seq x y z
N MET A 1 -0.78 -7.98 -13.03
CA MET A 1 -1.81 -7.43 -13.94
C MET A 1 -2.96 -6.84 -13.11
N GLU A 2 -3.49 -7.56 -12.13
CA GLU A 2 -4.64 -7.13 -11.30
C GLU A 2 -4.50 -5.81 -10.51
N VAL A 3 -3.34 -5.54 -9.89
CA VAL A 3 -3.15 -4.32 -9.07
C VAL A 3 -3.07 -3.04 -9.93
N LEU A 4 -2.54 -3.14 -11.14
CA LEU A 4 -2.47 -2.01 -12.08
C LEU A 4 -3.86 -1.64 -12.60
N ASP A 5 -4.71 -2.64 -12.86
CA ASP A 5 -6.11 -2.44 -13.26
C ASP A 5 -6.94 -1.83 -12.10
N LEU A 6 -6.65 -2.23 -10.85
CA LEU A 6 -7.24 -1.62 -9.65
C LEU A 6 -6.79 -0.18 -9.44
N ALA A 7 -5.52 0.14 -9.72
CA ALA A 7 -4.99 1.50 -9.61
C ALA A 7 -5.66 2.50 -10.56
N GLN A 8 -6.07 2.04 -11.76
CA GLN A 8 -6.83 2.87 -12.70
C GLN A 8 -8.26 3.18 -12.21
N SER A 9 -8.81 2.32 -11.35
CA SER A 9 -10.19 2.42 -10.86
C SER A 9 -10.28 2.93 -9.42
N ASN A 10 -9.15 3.07 -8.71
CA ASN A 10 -9.13 3.48 -7.30
C ASN A 10 -7.88 4.31 -6.96
N GLU A 11 -8.12 5.58 -6.59
CA GLU A 11 -7.08 6.55 -6.26
C GLU A 11 -6.15 6.09 -5.12
N LYS A 12 -6.69 5.36 -4.12
CA LYS A 12 -5.90 4.87 -2.98
C LYS A 12 -4.84 3.87 -3.43
N VAL A 13 -5.20 2.95 -4.32
CA VAL A 13 -4.26 1.98 -4.90
C VAL A 13 -3.18 2.71 -5.70
N GLY A 14 -3.56 3.74 -6.46
CA GLY A 14 -2.61 4.61 -7.17
C GLY A 14 -1.60 5.29 -6.23
N CYS A 15 -2.04 5.79 -5.07
CA CYS A 15 -1.15 6.35 -4.05
C CYS A 15 -0.18 5.32 -3.47
N ILE A 16 -0.64 4.10 -3.21
CA ILE A 16 0.22 3.00 -2.72
C ILE A 16 1.32 2.69 -3.74
N LEU A 17 0.98 2.60 -5.03
CA LEU A 17 1.99 2.38 -6.07
C LEU A 17 3.01 3.52 -6.16
N LYS A 18 2.58 4.78 -5.96
CA LYS A 18 3.50 5.93 -5.93
C LYS A 18 4.48 5.84 -4.75
N MET A 19 4.10 5.21 -3.64
CA MET A 19 5.02 5.01 -2.51
C MET A 19 6.25 4.17 -2.88
N ASN A 20 6.10 3.21 -3.81
CA ASN A 20 7.25 2.43 -4.28
C ASN A 20 8.33 3.30 -4.94
N THR A 21 7.91 4.38 -5.58
CA THR A 21 8.85 5.34 -6.18
C THR A 21 9.39 6.31 -5.14
N LEU A 22 8.52 6.83 -4.26
CA LEU A 22 8.89 7.78 -3.21
C LEU A 22 9.88 7.21 -2.19
N PHE A 23 9.74 5.93 -1.84
CA PHE A 23 10.58 5.24 -0.85
C PHE A 23 11.37 4.10 -1.49
N LYS A 24 11.78 4.28 -2.76
CA LYS A 24 12.55 3.28 -3.51
C LYS A 24 13.82 2.87 -2.77
N ASP A 25 14.56 3.83 -2.22
CA ASP A 25 15.83 3.56 -1.55
C ASP A 25 15.63 2.72 -0.27
N PHE A 26 14.54 2.97 0.46
CA PHE A 26 14.15 2.12 1.57
C PHE A 26 13.86 0.69 1.08
N LEU A 27 13.04 0.51 0.04
CA LEU A 27 12.70 -0.80 -0.51
C LEU A 27 13.93 -1.59 -0.98
N VAL A 28 14.90 -0.90 -1.61
CA VAL A 28 16.14 -1.52 -2.11
C VAL A 28 17.09 -1.90 -0.99
N ASN A 29 17.06 -1.22 0.15
CA ASN A 29 18.00 -1.45 1.25
C ASN A 29 17.35 -2.22 2.41
N GLU A 30 16.54 -1.54 3.22
CA GLU A 30 15.96 -2.04 4.46
C GLU A 30 14.64 -2.79 4.25
N GLY A 31 13.87 -2.40 3.24
CA GLY A 31 12.52 -2.86 2.95
C GLY A 31 12.43 -4.10 2.06
N LYS A 32 13.54 -4.79 1.78
CA LYS A 32 13.58 -5.98 0.89
C LYS A 32 12.58 -7.07 1.30
N TRP A 33 12.32 -7.17 2.60
CA TRP A 33 11.38 -8.13 3.19
C TRP A 33 9.92 -7.91 2.76
N LEU A 34 9.59 -6.74 2.21
CA LEU A 34 8.26 -6.45 1.65
C LEU A 34 8.00 -7.20 0.33
N GLY A 35 9.03 -7.79 -0.30
CA GLY A 35 8.91 -8.80 -1.37
C GLY A 35 8.23 -8.35 -2.68
N GLY A 36 7.67 -7.15 -2.74
CA GLY A 36 6.88 -6.66 -3.87
C GLY A 36 6.45 -5.20 -3.76
N GLY A 37 7.01 -4.43 -2.82
CA GLY A 37 6.67 -3.03 -2.61
C GLY A 37 5.68 -2.79 -1.47
N PHE A 38 5.20 -1.55 -1.36
CA PHE A 38 4.27 -1.09 -0.34
C PHE A 38 2.90 -1.76 -0.43
N GLU A 39 2.53 -2.32 -1.57
CA GLU A 39 1.33 -3.14 -1.77
C GLU A 39 1.24 -4.26 -0.74
N SER A 40 2.37 -4.82 -0.32
CA SER A 40 2.43 -5.88 0.70
C SER A 40 1.92 -5.42 2.08
N VAL A 41 2.04 -4.12 2.38
CA VAL A 41 1.58 -3.47 3.61
C VAL A 41 0.05 -3.36 3.65
N PHE A 42 -0.62 -3.52 2.51
CA PHE A 42 -2.07 -3.35 2.41
C PHE A 42 -2.78 -4.67 2.05
N SER A 43 -4.00 -4.81 2.54
CA SER A 43 -5.00 -5.74 2.03
C SER A 43 -5.86 -4.97 1.05
N ILE A 44 -5.80 -5.33 -0.24
CA ILE A 44 -6.58 -4.72 -1.30
C ILE A 44 -7.60 -5.77 -1.74
N GLN A 45 -8.87 -5.56 -1.41
CA GLN A 45 -9.95 -6.47 -1.76
C GLN A 45 -10.94 -5.77 -2.68
N LYS A 46 -11.40 -6.52 -3.69
CA LYS A 46 -12.48 -6.08 -4.57
C LYS A 46 -13.68 -6.95 -4.26
N GLU A 47 -14.72 -6.38 -3.65
CA GLU A 47 -15.86 -7.19 -3.18
C GLU A 47 -16.59 -7.89 -4.35
N HIS A 48 -16.66 -7.26 -5.54
CA HIS A 48 -17.25 -7.84 -6.76
C HIS A 48 -16.64 -7.22 -8.03
N ARG A 49 -16.95 -7.77 -9.23
CA ARG A 49 -16.45 -7.27 -10.53
C ARG A 49 -16.65 -5.75 -10.73
N PHE A 50 -17.71 -5.19 -10.16
CA PHE A 50 -18.06 -3.76 -10.16
C PHE A 50 -18.22 -3.17 -8.74
N GLY A 51 -17.79 -3.90 -7.71
CA GLY A 51 -17.89 -3.46 -6.31
C GLY A 51 -16.80 -2.47 -5.92
N PRO A 52 -16.97 -1.77 -4.78
CA PRO A 52 -15.94 -0.88 -4.25
C PRO A 52 -14.65 -1.66 -3.95
N VAL A 53 -13.52 -0.98 -4.09
CA VAL A 53 -12.22 -1.51 -3.67
C VAL A 53 -11.96 -1.07 -2.24
N THR A 54 -11.82 -2.04 -1.35
CA THR A 54 -11.48 -1.84 0.05
C THR A 54 -9.97 -1.95 0.20
N VAL A 55 -9.38 -0.97 0.88
CA VAL A 55 -7.94 -0.88 1.12
C VAL A 55 -7.73 -0.72 2.61
N GLU A 56 -7.09 -1.71 3.21
CA GLU A 56 -6.84 -1.79 4.64
C GLU A 56 -5.35 -1.97 4.92
N VAL A 57 -4.85 -1.33 5.97
CA VAL A 57 -3.45 -1.47 6.39
C VAL A 57 -3.27 -2.74 7.21
N LYS A 58 -2.33 -3.61 6.84
CA LYS A 58 -1.92 -4.75 7.66
C LYS A 58 -1.06 -4.24 8.82
N ARG A 59 -1.66 -4.18 10.01
CA ARG A 59 -1.07 -3.56 11.20
C ARG A 59 0.32 -4.10 11.55
N ASP A 60 0.55 -5.40 11.47
CA ASP A 60 1.82 -6.00 11.87
C ASP A 60 2.98 -5.53 10.98
N ILE A 61 2.75 -5.53 9.66
CA ILE A 61 3.70 -5.03 8.67
C ILE A 61 3.91 -3.53 8.84
N PHE A 62 2.82 -2.78 9.02
CA PHE A 62 2.87 -1.33 9.23
C PHE A 62 3.72 -0.95 10.44
N MET A 63 3.60 -1.67 11.56
CA MET A 63 4.37 -1.37 12.77
C MET A 63 5.87 -1.61 12.61
N MET A 64 6.28 -2.45 11.66
CA MET A 64 7.69 -2.69 11.33
C MET A 64 8.30 -1.58 10.46
N LEU A 65 7.49 -0.67 9.91
CA LEU A 65 7.99 0.39 9.04
C LEU A 65 8.60 1.56 9.84
N PRO A 66 9.59 2.27 9.27
CA PRO A 66 10.12 3.51 9.82
C PRO A 66 9.03 4.55 10.09
N GLY A 67 9.24 5.39 11.11
CA GLY A 67 8.26 6.39 11.56
C GLY A 67 7.79 7.34 10.45
N GLU A 68 8.69 7.77 9.58
CA GLU A 68 8.39 8.67 8.46
C GLU A 68 7.44 8.02 7.43
N ILE A 69 7.67 6.75 7.12
CA ILE A 69 6.85 5.97 6.21
C ILE A 69 5.47 5.73 6.83
N ARG A 70 5.40 5.37 8.13
CA ARG A 70 4.13 5.23 8.85
C ARG A 70 3.33 6.53 8.86
N ALA A 71 4.00 7.67 9.07
CA ALA A 71 3.36 8.98 9.01
C ALA A 71 2.82 9.29 7.59
N HIS A 72 3.53 8.89 6.55
CA HIS A 72 3.06 9.02 5.17
C HIS A 72 1.79 8.21 4.91
N ILE A 73 1.77 6.93 5.33
CA ILE A 73 0.60 6.04 5.19
C ILE A 73 -0.61 6.61 5.96
N ASN A 74 -0.42 7.11 7.18
CA ASN A 74 -1.51 7.72 7.96
C ASN A 74 -2.12 8.94 7.27
N ARG A 75 -1.33 9.72 6.51
CA ARG A 75 -1.83 10.86 5.73
C ARG A 75 -2.69 10.44 4.53
N LEU A 76 -2.60 9.19 4.08
CA LEU A 76 -3.43 8.66 3.00
C LEU A 76 -4.89 8.41 3.43
N GLY A 77 -5.21 8.54 4.73
CA GLY A 77 -6.57 8.35 5.24
C GLY A 77 -7.10 6.93 5.01
N LEU A 78 -6.20 5.94 4.99
CA LEU A 78 -6.54 4.53 4.84
C LEU A 78 -6.93 3.98 6.22
N GLY A 79 -8.08 3.31 6.30
CA GLY A 79 -8.50 2.65 7.53
C GLY A 79 -7.46 1.61 7.94
N ILE A 80 -7.11 1.60 9.22
CA ILE A 80 -6.31 0.51 9.81
C ILE A 80 -7.32 -0.59 10.17
N ALA A 81 -7.17 -1.76 9.57
CA ALA A 81 -7.95 -2.95 9.94
C ALA A 81 -7.36 -3.63 11.18
#